data_AF-A0A0D9PC45-F1
#
_entry.id   AF-A0A0D9PC45-F1
#
_cell.length_a   1.000
_cell.length_b   1.000
_cell.length_c   1.000
_cell.angle_alpha   90.00
_cell.angle_beta   90.00
_cell.angle_gamma   90.00
#
_symmetry.space_group_name_H-M   'P 1'
#
loop_
_entity.id
_entity.type
_entity.pdbx_description
1 polymer ?
#
loop_
_entity_poly.entity_id
_entity_poly.type
_entity_poly.pdbx_seq_one_letter_code
_entity_poly.pdbx_strand_id
1 'polypeptide(L)'
;MDKLKEFLRANKSIEYIRIQWIDYSGVLRARFVPVARCLRIANGSETNLLPQRLPRNLVLAPRLVLPNALEQSSISIHHFHAEVQDQLEIALTPEPALQAVDSLVLAQETIRAICVRRNLKATMTPKPTLAGPSNGLHLHLSLVNVNVERVSADHFIAGVLDHMGSLCAFGMANYDGYARSVGDAAGAWIGFGTDNRDLPVRKISDWHWEFRMMDGTANPYLFAAAVLLAALDGLAKKTELVWKDCKLFPHLMNEKMRVEYGINNSMPVTFKEALDCLKEDAVVNAWIAKDLLEWYISVKEKEVEVFGKMTDEQRRLRFLEYF
;
A
#
# COMPACT_ATOMS: atom_id res chain seq x y z
N MET A 1 18.12 -21.10 -10.43
CA MET A 1 17.50 -21.98 -11.43
C MET A 1 17.10 -23.33 -10.85
N ASP A 2 18.02 -24.07 -10.24
CA ASP A 2 17.84 -25.53 -10.11
C ASP A 2 16.79 -25.96 -9.07
N LYS A 3 16.57 -25.18 -8.01
CA LYS A 3 15.42 -25.33 -7.09
C LYS A 3 14.07 -25.36 -7.81
N LEU A 4 13.89 -24.59 -8.90
CA LEU A 4 12.66 -24.61 -9.70
C LEU A 4 12.54 -25.91 -10.50
N LYS A 5 13.64 -26.40 -11.09
CA LYS A 5 13.67 -27.69 -11.78
C LYS A 5 13.41 -28.85 -10.82
N GLU A 6 13.94 -28.78 -9.61
CA GLU A 6 13.75 -29.75 -8.53
C GLU A 6 12.28 -29.78 -8.06
N PHE A 7 11.70 -28.62 -7.75
CA PHE A 7 10.28 -28.48 -7.43
C PHE A 7 9.37 -29.08 -8.52
N LEU A 8 9.66 -28.82 -9.80
CA LEU A 8 8.89 -29.36 -10.93
C LEU A 8 9.10 -30.86 -11.16
N ARG A 9 10.26 -31.42 -10.79
CA ARG A 9 10.51 -32.88 -10.83
C ARG A 9 9.72 -33.62 -9.75
N ALA A 10 9.53 -32.99 -8.58
CA ALA A 10 8.67 -33.51 -7.52
C ALA A 10 7.19 -33.37 -7.87
N ASN A 11 6.78 -32.21 -8.41
CA ASN A 11 5.38 -31.86 -8.69
C ASN A 11 5.02 -32.04 -10.17
N LYS A 12 5.12 -33.28 -10.68
CA LYS A 12 4.95 -33.61 -12.11
C LYS A 12 3.55 -33.31 -12.69
N SER A 13 2.55 -33.05 -11.84
CA SER A 13 1.21 -32.62 -12.23
C SER A 13 1.11 -31.15 -12.62
N ILE A 14 2.17 -30.35 -12.44
CA ILE A 14 2.20 -28.94 -12.83
C ILE A 14 2.52 -28.83 -14.33
N GLU A 15 1.50 -28.59 -15.14
CA GLU A 15 1.66 -28.31 -16.58
C GLU A 15 1.92 -26.82 -16.88
N TYR A 16 1.35 -25.93 -16.06
CA TYR A 16 1.37 -24.46 -16.26
C TYR A 16 1.83 -23.73 -15.01
N ILE A 17 2.50 -22.59 -15.21
CA ILE A 17 2.90 -21.66 -14.15
C ILE A 17 2.22 -20.31 -14.40
N ARG A 18 1.60 -19.74 -13.36
CA ARG A 18 1.07 -18.38 -13.33
C ARG A 18 2.20 -17.43 -12.93
N ILE A 19 2.81 -16.74 -13.89
CA ILE A 19 3.76 -15.65 -13.61
C ILE A 19 2.93 -14.41 -13.24
N GLN A 20 3.20 -13.82 -12.08
CA GLN A 20 2.51 -12.63 -11.56
C GLN A 20 3.49 -11.47 -11.39
N TRP A 21 3.01 -10.23 -11.56
CA TRP A 21 3.75 -9.00 -11.23
C TRP A 21 2.77 -7.84 -10.99
N ILE A 22 3.12 -6.90 -10.11
CA ILE A 22 2.45 -5.61 -10.00
C ILE A 22 3.08 -4.64 -11.01
N ASP A 23 2.29 -3.81 -11.68
CA ASP A 23 2.79 -2.70 -12.50
C ASP A 23 2.90 -1.38 -11.70
N TYR A 24 3.50 -0.35 -12.30
CA TYR A 24 3.69 0.95 -11.64
C TYR A 24 2.38 1.61 -11.16
N SER A 25 1.22 1.25 -11.74
CA SER A 25 -0.10 1.75 -11.30
C SER A 25 -0.72 0.95 -10.15
N GLY A 26 -0.03 -0.07 -9.62
CA GLY A 26 -0.51 -0.96 -8.55
C GLY A 26 -1.34 -2.14 -9.06
N VAL A 27 -1.51 -2.30 -10.37
CA VAL A 27 -2.40 -3.33 -10.94
C VAL A 27 -1.66 -4.65 -11.06
N LEU A 28 -2.23 -5.70 -10.46
CA LEU A 28 -1.74 -7.06 -10.62
C LEU A 28 -1.98 -7.57 -12.04
N ARG A 29 -0.90 -7.97 -12.68
CA ARG A 29 -0.88 -8.65 -13.98
C ARG A 29 -0.47 -10.10 -13.78
N ALA A 30 -0.97 -10.96 -14.66
CA ALA A 30 -0.61 -12.37 -14.68
C ALA A 30 -0.52 -12.90 -16.11
N ARG A 31 0.38 -13.85 -16.34
CA ARG A 31 0.45 -14.66 -17.56
C ARG A 31 0.60 -16.13 -17.18
N PHE A 32 -0.31 -16.97 -17.66
CA PHE A 32 -0.15 -18.42 -17.62
C PHE A 32 0.78 -18.84 -18.76
N VAL A 33 1.80 -19.64 -18.45
CA VAL A 33 2.72 -20.22 -19.43
C VAL A 33 2.90 -21.72 -19.15
N PRO A 34 3.06 -22.57 -20.18
CA PRO A 34 3.49 -23.95 -19.96
C PRO A 34 4.84 -24.00 -19.27
N VAL A 35 5.11 -25.04 -18.46
CA VAL A 35 6.37 -25.19 -17.72
C VAL A 35 7.61 -25.06 -18.62
N ALA A 36 7.59 -25.67 -19.81
CA ALA A 36 8.69 -25.56 -20.77
C ALA A 36 8.98 -24.12 -21.22
N ARG A 37 7.97 -23.24 -21.24
CA ARG A 37 8.12 -21.81 -21.53
C ARG A 37 8.58 -21.03 -20.30
N CYS A 38 8.06 -21.34 -19.11
CA CYS A 38 8.56 -20.74 -17.86
C CYS A 38 10.06 -20.97 -17.67
N LEU A 39 10.54 -22.20 -17.92
CA LEU A 39 11.97 -22.54 -17.81
C LEU A 39 12.85 -21.77 -18.82
N ARG A 40 12.32 -21.41 -20.00
CA ARG A 40 13.01 -20.54 -20.98
C ARG A 40 13.01 -19.06 -20.59
N ILE A 41 11.98 -18.59 -19.89
CA ILE A 41 11.94 -17.23 -19.35
C ILE A 41 12.92 -17.13 -18.18
N ALA A 42 12.86 -18.07 -17.23
CA ALA A 42 13.67 -18.09 -16.03
C ALA A 42 15.16 -18.40 -16.26
N ASN A 43 15.56 -18.87 -17.45
CA ASN A 43 16.98 -19.04 -17.84
C ASN A 43 17.48 -17.95 -18.81
N GLY A 44 16.66 -16.94 -19.15
CA GLY A 44 17.03 -15.84 -20.04
C GLY A 44 16.98 -16.15 -21.55
N SER A 45 16.59 -17.36 -21.97
CA SER A 45 16.47 -17.71 -23.40
C SER A 45 15.21 -17.18 -24.10
N GLU A 46 14.24 -16.64 -23.34
CA GLU A 46 13.02 -16.05 -23.90
C GLU A 46 12.54 -14.83 -23.07
N THR A 47 12.55 -13.64 -23.67
CA THR A 47 12.12 -12.40 -22.98
C THR A 47 10.60 -12.34 -22.83
N ASN A 48 10.12 -12.20 -21.59
CA ASN A 48 8.70 -12.06 -21.28
C ASN A 48 8.18 -10.64 -21.60
N LEU A 49 7.88 -10.35 -22.87
CA LEU A 49 7.27 -9.08 -23.28
C LEU A 49 5.89 -8.87 -22.61
N LEU A 50 5.66 -7.70 -22.01
CA LEU A 50 4.54 -7.41 -21.11
C LEU A 50 3.41 -6.57 -21.77
N PRO A 51 2.36 -7.17 -22.35
CA PRO A 51 1.20 -6.42 -22.84
C PRO A 51 0.28 -5.98 -21.69
N GLN A 52 -0.08 -4.69 -21.63
CA GLN A 52 -0.86 -4.09 -20.54
C GLN A 52 -2.40 -4.32 -20.61
N ARG A 53 -2.93 -5.21 -21.47
CA ARG A 53 -4.38 -5.42 -21.67
C ARG A 53 -4.81 -6.88 -21.73
N LEU A 54 -5.90 -7.21 -21.01
CA LEU A 54 -6.72 -8.42 -21.13
C LEU A 54 -8.21 -8.12 -20.80
N PRO A 55 -9.18 -8.89 -21.34
CA PRO A 55 -10.62 -8.80 -21.01
C PRO A 55 -11.02 -9.66 -19.78
N ARG A 56 -12.29 -9.59 -19.34
CA ARG A 56 -12.84 -10.18 -18.09
C ARG A 56 -13.73 -11.43 -18.30
N ASN A 57 -13.91 -12.26 -17.24
CA ASN A 57 -15.15 -12.91 -16.73
C ASN A 57 -14.98 -14.36 -16.16
N LEU A 58 -15.43 -14.67 -14.91
CA LEU A 58 -16.26 -15.83 -14.42
C LEU A 58 -16.41 -15.93 -12.85
N VAL A 59 -17.25 -16.84 -12.30
CA VAL A 59 -17.92 -16.79 -10.94
C VAL A 59 -18.27 -18.20 -10.31
N LEU A 60 -18.65 -18.34 -8.99
CA LEU A 60 -19.36 -19.45 -8.20
C LEU A 60 -18.54 -20.25 -7.11
N ALA A 61 -18.96 -20.61 -5.86
CA ALA A 61 -20.12 -20.38 -4.93
C ALA A 61 -19.77 -20.58 -3.37
N PRO A 62 -20.50 -20.02 -2.35
CA PRO A 62 -20.10 -19.78 -0.90
C PRO A 62 -20.19 -20.95 0.14
N ARG A 63 -19.75 -20.92 1.44
CA ARG A 63 -18.90 -20.05 2.34
C ARG A 63 -18.43 -20.85 3.60
N LEU A 64 -17.14 -20.83 4.02
CA LEU A 64 -16.62 -21.01 5.42
C LEU A 64 -15.06 -20.98 5.55
N VAL A 65 -14.33 -20.31 4.65
CA VAL A 65 -12.97 -20.78 4.25
C VAL A 65 -11.84 -19.73 4.31
N LEU A 66 -12.11 -18.45 4.57
CA LEU A 66 -11.10 -17.39 4.33
C LEU A 66 -9.80 -17.53 5.17
N PRO A 67 -9.80 -17.62 6.51
CA PRO A 67 -8.57 -17.78 7.28
C PRO A 67 -7.81 -19.06 6.91
N ASN A 68 -8.49 -20.21 6.97
CA ASN A 68 -7.92 -21.52 6.69
C ASN A 68 -7.33 -21.62 5.27
N ALA A 69 -7.87 -20.90 4.28
CA ALA A 69 -7.34 -20.90 2.92
C ALA A 69 -6.13 -19.98 2.74
N LEU A 70 -6.01 -18.91 3.53
CA LEU A 70 -4.79 -18.10 3.59
C LEU A 70 -3.67 -18.94 4.23
N GLU A 71 -3.94 -19.61 5.35
CA GLU A 71 -3.00 -20.55 6.00
C GLU A 71 -2.59 -21.70 5.06
N GLN A 72 -3.54 -22.32 4.35
CA GLN A 72 -3.26 -23.33 3.31
C GLN A 72 -2.49 -22.77 2.10
N SER A 73 -2.55 -21.45 1.87
CA SER A 73 -1.73 -20.73 0.89
C SER A 73 -0.38 -20.27 1.46
N SER A 74 -0.01 -20.74 2.66
CA SER A 74 1.20 -20.35 3.41
C SER A 74 1.25 -18.87 3.85
N ILE A 75 0.11 -18.19 3.91
CA ILE A 75 -0.01 -16.84 4.46
C ILE A 75 -0.47 -16.95 5.92
N SER A 76 0.40 -16.57 6.85
CA SER A 76 0.04 -16.51 8.28
C SER A 76 -0.78 -15.26 8.60
N ILE A 77 -1.77 -15.41 9.48
CA ILE A 77 -2.66 -14.34 9.94
C ILE A 77 -2.28 -13.97 11.37
N HIS A 78 -2.19 -12.66 11.64
CA HIS A 78 -2.01 -12.12 12.98
C HIS A 78 -3.35 -11.81 13.67
N HIS A 79 -4.31 -11.24 12.93
CA HIS A 79 -5.61 -10.85 13.47
C HIS A 79 -6.70 -10.90 12.39
N PHE A 80 -7.93 -11.19 12.78
CA PHE A 80 -9.10 -11.21 11.90
C PHE A 80 -10.34 -10.74 12.66
N HIS A 81 -11.03 -9.72 12.15
CA HIS A 81 -12.29 -9.22 12.72
C HIS A 81 -13.17 -8.55 11.67
N ALA A 82 -14.41 -8.26 12.06
CA ALA A 82 -15.18 -7.20 11.42
C ALA A 82 -14.78 -5.85 12.03
N GLU A 83 -14.63 -4.83 11.19
CA GLU A 83 -14.49 -3.44 11.65
C GLU A 83 -15.88 -2.87 11.91
N VAL A 84 -16.73 -2.90 10.89
CA VAL A 84 -18.15 -2.57 10.95
C VAL A 84 -18.96 -3.56 10.11
N GLN A 85 -20.27 -3.34 9.98
CA GLN A 85 -21.09 -4.15 9.07
C GLN A 85 -20.52 -4.15 7.64
N ASP A 86 -20.41 -5.34 7.05
CA ASP A 86 -19.91 -5.59 5.70
C ASP A 86 -18.45 -5.16 5.42
N GLN A 87 -17.66 -4.83 6.46
CA GLN A 87 -16.21 -4.61 6.39
C GLN A 87 -15.44 -5.57 7.31
N LEU A 88 -14.36 -6.16 6.78
CA LEU A 88 -13.50 -7.12 7.49
C LEU A 88 -12.03 -6.68 7.40
N GLU A 89 -11.32 -6.69 8.52
CA GLU A 89 -9.86 -6.61 8.54
C GLU A 89 -9.25 -8.02 8.62
N ILE A 90 -8.17 -8.25 7.86
CA ILE A 90 -7.30 -9.42 7.99
C ILE A 90 -5.85 -8.93 8.09
N ALA A 91 -5.34 -8.75 9.30
CA ALA A 91 -3.95 -8.39 9.53
C ALA A 91 -3.07 -9.63 9.35
N LEU A 92 -2.09 -9.55 8.45
CA LEU A 92 -1.13 -10.64 8.22
C LEU A 92 -0.03 -10.66 9.28
N THR A 93 0.62 -11.81 9.47
CA THR A 93 1.79 -11.92 10.36
C THR A 93 2.95 -11.08 9.81
N PRO A 94 3.71 -10.35 10.67
CA PRO A 94 4.89 -9.62 10.23
C PRO A 94 5.95 -10.53 9.59
N GLU A 95 6.39 -10.16 8.39
CA GLU A 95 7.46 -10.80 7.62
C GLU A 95 8.52 -9.76 7.23
N PRO A 96 9.71 -10.15 6.73
CA PRO A 96 10.65 -9.20 6.15
C PRO A 96 10.01 -8.47 4.95
N ALA A 97 10.36 -7.19 4.76
CA ALA A 97 9.52 -6.24 4.02
C ALA A 97 9.09 -6.66 2.60
N LEU A 98 9.93 -7.38 1.85
CA LEU A 98 9.56 -7.87 0.51
C LEU A 98 8.51 -9.00 0.59
N GLN A 99 8.74 -9.97 1.47
CA GLN A 99 7.85 -11.09 1.72
C GLN A 99 6.48 -10.61 2.23
N ALA A 100 6.46 -9.63 3.14
CA ALA A 100 5.21 -9.05 3.63
C ALA A 100 4.34 -8.46 2.50
N VAL A 101 4.97 -7.84 1.49
CA VAL A 101 4.26 -7.31 0.31
C VAL A 101 3.86 -8.42 -0.68
N ASP A 102 4.70 -9.43 -0.89
CA ASP A 102 4.35 -10.62 -1.68
C ASP A 102 3.11 -11.33 -1.08
N SER A 103 3.12 -11.55 0.24
CA SER A 103 2.04 -12.14 1.03
C SER A 103 0.77 -11.30 1.02
N LEU A 104 0.88 -9.96 1.10
CA LEU A 104 -0.26 -9.05 0.94
C LEU A 104 -0.92 -9.19 -0.44
N VAL A 105 -0.14 -9.20 -1.51
CA VAL A 105 -0.66 -9.37 -2.89
C VAL A 105 -1.30 -10.75 -3.07
N LEU A 106 -0.69 -11.80 -2.53
CA LEU A 106 -1.27 -13.15 -2.56
C LEU A 106 -2.52 -13.28 -1.69
N ALA A 107 -2.59 -12.57 -0.56
CA ALA A 107 -3.77 -12.52 0.30
C ALA A 107 -4.96 -11.84 -0.40
N GLN A 108 -4.74 -10.65 -0.99
CA GLN A 108 -5.78 -9.96 -1.78
C GLN A 108 -6.29 -10.82 -2.93
N GLU A 109 -5.39 -11.51 -3.65
CA GLU A 109 -5.78 -12.48 -4.69
C GLU A 109 -6.56 -13.66 -4.14
N THR A 110 -6.15 -14.22 -3.01
CA THR A 110 -6.82 -15.36 -2.38
C THR A 110 -8.22 -14.97 -1.90
N ILE A 111 -8.35 -13.80 -1.27
CA ILE A 111 -9.63 -13.22 -0.83
C ILE A 111 -10.54 -12.97 -2.04
N ARG A 112 -10.06 -12.30 -3.11
CA ARG A 112 -10.85 -12.06 -4.33
C ARG A 112 -11.23 -13.35 -5.03
N ALA A 113 -10.29 -14.27 -5.24
CA ALA A 113 -10.53 -15.53 -5.93
C ALA A 113 -11.43 -16.48 -5.12
N ILE A 114 -11.45 -16.35 -3.78
CA ILE A 114 -12.47 -16.99 -2.95
C ILE A 114 -13.80 -16.26 -3.13
N CYS A 115 -13.90 -14.95 -2.90
CA CYS A 115 -15.17 -14.22 -2.99
C CYS A 115 -15.87 -14.34 -4.37
N VAL A 116 -15.12 -14.28 -5.47
CA VAL A 116 -15.62 -14.54 -6.82
C VAL A 116 -16.09 -15.99 -6.96
N ARG A 117 -15.32 -16.96 -6.44
CA ARG A 117 -15.79 -18.34 -6.22
C ARG A 117 -16.78 -18.46 -5.05
N ARG A 118 -17.50 -17.38 -4.69
CA ARG A 118 -18.51 -17.35 -3.64
C ARG A 118 -19.72 -16.46 -3.96
N ASN A 119 -19.86 -16.00 -5.21
CA ASN A 119 -20.88 -15.02 -5.65
C ASN A 119 -20.85 -13.69 -4.87
N LEU A 120 -19.71 -13.40 -4.24
CA LEU A 120 -19.48 -12.20 -3.44
C LEU A 120 -18.43 -11.33 -4.12
N LYS A 121 -18.47 -10.04 -3.83
CA LYS A 121 -17.40 -9.12 -4.19
C LYS A 121 -16.66 -8.69 -2.94
N ALA A 122 -15.47 -9.23 -2.73
CA ALA A 122 -14.47 -8.49 -1.98
C ALA A 122 -13.91 -7.40 -2.90
N THR A 123 -13.61 -6.24 -2.34
CA THR A 123 -13.05 -5.10 -3.05
C THR A 123 -12.21 -4.30 -2.05
N MET A 124 -11.06 -3.80 -2.49
CA MET A 124 -10.15 -3.00 -1.65
C MET A 124 -10.20 -1.50 -2.02
N THR A 125 -11.21 -1.08 -2.80
CA THR A 125 -11.40 0.36 -3.13
C THR A 125 -11.54 1.20 -1.86
N PRO A 126 -10.96 2.42 -1.79
CA PRO A 126 -11.04 3.28 -0.60
C PRO A 126 -12.48 3.65 -0.22
N LYS A 127 -13.40 3.71 -1.19
CA LYS A 127 -14.80 4.13 -0.98
C LYS A 127 -15.80 3.17 -1.66
N PRO A 128 -16.07 1.99 -1.08
CA PRO A 128 -16.90 0.94 -1.69
C PRO A 128 -18.40 1.28 -1.76
N THR A 129 -18.86 2.20 -0.91
CA THR A 129 -20.24 2.73 -0.86
C THR A 129 -20.20 4.23 -0.60
N LEU A 130 -21.26 4.97 -0.97
CA LEU A 130 -21.30 6.43 -0.80
C LEU A 130 -21.47 6.87 0.66
N ALA A 131 -22.06 6.03 1.51
CA ALA A 131 -22.49 6.35 2.88
C ALA A 131 -22.15 5.25 3.90
N GLY A 132 -21.23 4.35 3.56
CA GLY A 132 -20.69 3.31 4.46
C GLY A 132 -19.19 3.49 4.69
N PRO A 133 -18.48 2.47 5.22
CA PRO A 133 -17.09 2.60 5.64
C PRO A 133 -16.12 2.86 4.49
N SER A 134 -15.01 3.53 4.80
CA SER A 134 -13.83 3.64 3.94
C SER A 134 -12.86 2.47 4.19
N ASN A 135 -12.07 2.08 3.20
CA ASN A 135 -11.00 1.09 3.36
C ASN A 135 -9.63 1.77 3.42
N GLY A 136 -8.93 1.59 4.54
CA GLY A 136 -7.46 1.78 4.63
C GLY A 136 -6.71 0.50 4.30
N LEU A 137 -5.38 0.61 4.21
CA LEU A 137 -4.45 -0.52 4.05
C LEU A 137 -3.16 -0.18 4.80
N HIS A 138 -3.21 -0.11 6.13
CA HIS A 138 -2.12 0.47 6.92
C HIS A 138 -0.85 -0.40 6.89
N LEU A 139 0.31 0.24 6.74
CA LEU A 139 1.61 -0.42 6.77
C LEU A 139 2.20 -0.35 8.18
N HIS A 140 2.26 -1.49 8.87
CA HIS A 140 3.14 -1.66 10.02
C HIS A 140 4.57 -1.93 9.55
N LEU A 141 5.53 -1.11 9.97
CA LEU A 141 6.94 -1.27 9.67
C LEU A 141 7.76 -1.29 10.96
N SER A 142 8.65 -2.29 11.06
CA SER A 142 9.55 -2.46 12.20
C SER A 142 11.00 -2.60 11.74
N LEU A 143 11.91 -1.90 12.42
CA LEU A 143 13.35 -2.09 12.22
C LEU A 143 13.93 -2.96 13.33
N VAL A 144 14.56 -4.08 12.94
CA VAL A 144 15.16 -5.06 13.85
C VAL A 144 16.69 -4.95 13.86
N ASN A 145 17.32 -5.36 14.95
CA ASN A 145 18.78 -5.36 15.14
C ASN A 145 19.46 -3.99 15.01
N VAL A 146 18.74 -2.90 15.34
CA VAL A 146 19.27 -1.53 15.28
C VAL A 146 20.28 -1.29 16.41
N ASN A 147 21.43 -0.70 16.09
CA ASN A 147 22.36 -0.20 17.10
C ASN A 147 21.88 1.17 17.63
N VAL A 148 21.11 1.13 18.72
CA VAL A 148 20.51 2.31 19.36
C VAL A 148 21.50 3.27 20.00
N GLU A 149 22.76 2.85 20.23
CA GLU A 149 23.84 3.74 20.70
C GLU A 149 24.33 4.69 19.59
N ARG A 150 24.05 4.36 18.32
CA ARG A 150 24.54 5.10 17.14
C ARG A 150 23.44 5.79 16.34
N VAL A 151 22.18 5.41 16.59
CA VAL A 151 21.04 5.78 15.73
C VAL A 151 19.81 6.04 16.61
N SER A 152 19.21 7.24 16.54
CA SER A 152 17.92 7.52 17.18
C SER A 152 16.74 7.15 16.27
N ALA A 153 15.67 6.65 16.88
CA ALA A 153 14.37 6.46 16.22
C ALA A 153 13.73 7.80 15.82
N ASP A 154 14.14 8.91 16.43
CA ASP A 154 13.63 10.25 16.13
C ASP A 154 14.01 10.69 14.71
N HIS A 155 15.26 10.45 14.31
CA HIS A 155 15.75 10.73 12.96
C HIS A 155 15.01 9.89 11.89
N PHE A 156 14.59 8.66 12.24
CA PHE A 156 13.84 7.76 11.37
C PHE A 156 12.45 8.34 11.07
N ILE A 157 11.71 8.76 12.12
CA ILE A 157 10.36 9.31 11.93
C ILE A 157 10.41 10.73 11.36
N ALA A 158 11.43 11.54 11.68
CA ALA A 158 11.60 12.88 11.12
C ALA A 158 11.68 12.85 9.58
N GLY A 159 12.53 11.99 9.01
CA GLY A 159 12.63 11.85 7.54
C GLY A 159 11.32 11.40 6.87
N VAL A 160 10.53 10.55 7.53
CA VAL A 160 9.21 10.15 7.01
C VAL A 160 8.18 11.29 7.08
N LEU A 161 8.25 12.14 8.12
CA LEU A 161 7.35 13.28 8.28
C LEU A 161 7.71 14.45 7.33
N ASP A 162 8.99 14.71 7.11
CA ASP A 162 9.47 15.69 6.10
C ASP A 162 8.96 15.34 4.69
N HIS A 163 9.06 14.07 4.30
CA HIS A 163 8.66 13.58 2.97
C HIS A 163 7.16 13.19 2.87
N MET A 164 6.35 13.48 3.89
CA MET A 164 4.98 12.96 4.01
C MET A 164 4.06 13.31 2.84
N GLY A 165 4.14 14.54 2.30
CA GLY A 165 3.33 14.95 1.14
C GLY A 165 3.61 14.11 -0.11
N SER A 166 4.89 13.81 -0.35
CA SER A 166 5.37 12.95 -1.44
C SER A 166 4.99 11.49 -1.24
N LEU A 167 5.02 11.00 0.02
CA LEU A 167 4.59 9.64 0.36
C LEU A 167 3.09 9.40 0.14
N CYS A 168 2.25 10.42 0.34
CA CYS A 168 0.82 10.35 0.03
C CYS A 168 0.58 10.03 -1.46
N ALA A 169 1.41 10.52 -2.38
CA ALA A 169 1.29 10.26 -3.81
C ALA A 169 1.50 8.77 -4.19
N PHE A 170 2.12 7.98 -3.30
CA PHE A 170 2.29 6.52 -3.48
C PHE A 170 1.32 5.68 -2.62
N GLY A 171 0.96 6.15 -1.42
CA GLY A 171 0.08 5.44 -0.49
C GLY A 171 -1.41 5.65 -0.77
N MET A 172 -1.80 6.86 -1.15
CA MET A 172 -3.14 7.18 -1.66
C MET A 172 -3.00 7.51 -3.14
N ALA A 173 -2.76 6.47 -3.94
CA ALA A 173 -2.37 6.62 -5.34
C ALA A 173 -3.54 6.85 -6.31
N ASN A 174 -4.69 7.33 -5.83
CA ASN A 174 -5.82 7.74 -6.67
C ASN A 174 -6.77 8.73 -5.99
N TYR A 175 -7.69 9.31 -6.79
CA TYR A 175 -8.64 10.34 -6.36
C TYR A 175 -9.45 9.94 -5.10
N ASP A 176 -10.01 8.74 -5.08
CA ASP A 176 -10.91 8.31 -3.99
C ASP A 176 -10.17 8.02 -2.66
N GLY A 177 -8.83 7.91 -2.66
CA GLY A 177 -8.02 7.85 -1.44
C GLY A 177 -8.11 9.14 -0.61
N TYR A 178 -8.13 10.30 -1.29
CA TYR A 178 -8.34 11.60 -0.64
C TYR A 178 -9.81 11.82 -0.28
N ALA A 179 -10.75 11.22 -1.03
CA ALA A 179 -12.17 11.15 -0.65
C ALA A 179 -12.45 10.22 0.56
N ARG A 180 -11.43 9.49 1.04
CA ARG A 180 -11.32 8.91 2.39
C ARG A 180 -10.63 9.88 3.35
N SER A 181 -9.45 10.43 3.00
CA SER A 181 -8.65 11.26 3.91
C SER A 181 -9.35 12.55 4.38
N VAL A 182 -10.29 13.10 3.59
CA VAL A 182 -11.13 14.23 4.00
C VAL A 182 -12.25 13.75 4.95
N GLY A 183 -11.89 13.60 6.23
CA GLY A 183 -12.84 13.35 7.34
C GLY A 183 -12.69 12.00 8.06
N ASP A 184 -11.74 11.16 7.66
CA ASP A 184 -11.48 9.83 8.27
C ASP A 184 -10.04 9.72 8.82
N ALA A 185 -9.78 8.67 9.61
CA ALA A 185 -8.62 8.47 10.48
C ALA A 185 -7.28 8.17 9.78
N ALA A 186 -7.05 8.71 8.58
CA ALA A 186 -5.71 8.89 8.02
C ALA A 186 -5.02 10.17 8.59
N GLY A 187 -5.78 11.05 9.22
CA GLY A 187 -5.32 12.29 9.84
C GLY A 187 -5.28 13.47 8.87
N ALA A 188 -5.69 14.64 9.36
CA ALA A 188 -5.73 15.88 8.57
C ALA A 188 -4.40 16.67 8.57
N TRP A 189 -3.44 16.29 9.43
CA TRP A 189 -2.23 17.04 9.69
C TRP A 189 -1.00 16.13 9.74
N ILE A 190 0.15 16.62 9.27
CA ILE A 190 1.43 15.91 9.31
C ILE A 190 1.96 15.91 10.75
N GLY A 191 2.14 14.72 11.31
CA GLY A 191 2.68 14.49 12.66
C GLY A 191 2.52 13.04 13.10
N PHE A 192 2.91 12.75 14.35
CA PHE A 192 2.81 11.40 14.93
C PHE A 192 2.33 11.43 16.38
N GLY A 193 1.88 10.27 16.89
CA GLY A 193 1.61 10.09 18.31
C GLY A 193 1.66 8.63 18.76
N THR A 194 2.06 8.39 20.00
CA THR A 194 2.01 7.08 20.65
C THR A 194 0.56 6.69 20.87
N ASP A 195 0.19 5.55 20.26
CA ASP A 195 -1.18 5.04 20.16
C ASP A 195 -2.25 5.95 19.52
N ASN A 196 -1.86 7.11 18.99
CA ASN A 196 -2.79 8.05 18.37
C ASN A 196 -3.18 7.63 16.94
N ARG A 197 -4.45 7.29 16.72
CA ARG A 197 -5.00 6.88 15.41
C ARG A 197 -5.51 8.05 14.55
N ASP A 198 -5.54 9.27 15.08
CA ASP A 198 -5.97 10.50 14.38
C ASP A 198 -4.85 11.17 13.57
N LEU A 199 -3.63 10.62 13.60
CA LEU A 199 -2.47 11.12 12.88
C LEU A 199 -2.01 10.11 11.82
N PRO A 200 -1.35 10.56 10.75
CA PRO A 200 -0.90 9.69 9.66
C PRO A 200 0.09 8.64 10.13
N VAL A 201 0.90 8.93 11.16
CA VAL A 201 1.79 7.94 11.78
C VAL A 201 1.43 7.70 13.24
N ARG A 202 1.14 6.46 13.59
CA ARG A 202 1.00 6.01 14.98
C ARG A 202 2.29 5.32 15.43
N LYS A 203 2.85 5.73 16.55
CA LYS A 203 3.95 5.02 17.23
C LYS A 203 3.35 3.88 18.05
N ILE A 204 3.84 2.65 17.83
CA ILE A 204 3.46 1.46 18.60
C ILE A 204 4.50 1.19 19.69
N SER A 205 5.78 1.26 19.32
CA SER A 205 6.92 1.28 20.23
C SER A 205 8.09 1.99 19.56
N ASP A 206 9.25 2.08 20.22
CA ASP A 206 10.48 2.44 19.51
C ASP A 206 10.74 1.44 18.38
N TRP A 207 11.11 1.96 17.22
CA TRP A 207 11.34 1.21 15.97
C TRP A 207 10.14 0.43 15.40
N HIS A 208 8.91 0.60 15.91
CA HIS A 208 7.69 0.02 15.34
C HIS A 208 6.61 1.09 15.15
N TRP A 209 6.26 1.33 13.88
CA TRP A 209 5.38 2.40 13.45
C TRP A 209 4.25 1.86 12.57
N GLU A 210 3.08 2.49 12.63
CA GLU A 210 1.92 2.24 11.76
C GLU A 210 1.70 3.46 10.86
N PHE A 211 1.78 3.25 9.54
CA PHE A 211 1.58 4.26 8.51
C PHE A 211 0.17 4.15 7.91
N ARG A 212 -0.66 5.17 8.15
CA ARG A 212 -2.13 5.13 7.94
C ARG A 212 -2.59 5.82 6.64
N MET A 213 -1.67 6.50 5.96
CA MET A 213 -1.85 7.17 4.65
C MET A 213 -1.69 6.21 3.45
N MET A 214 -2.07 4.94 3.61
CA MET A 214 -2.08 3.93 2.56
C MET A 214 -3.48 3.35 2.40
N ASP A 215 -3.90 3.13 1.15
CA ASP A 215 -5.16 2.50 0.77
C ASP A 215 -4.97 1.46 -0.35
N GLY A 216 -6.04 0.75 -0.73
CA GLY A 216 -5.98 -0.33 -1.72
C GLY A 216 -5.65 0.08 -3.15
N THR A 217 -5.54 1.38 -3.47
CA THR A 217 -5.07 1.89 -4.77
C THR A 217 -3.55 2.03 -4.87
N ALA A 218 -2.84 1.95 -3.74
CA ALA A 218 -1.38 2.00 -3.69
C ALA A 218 -0.73 0.89 -4.53
N ASN A 219 0.46 1.17 -5.07
CA ASN A 219 1.41 0.10 -5.36
C ASN A 219 2.15 -0.22 -4.05
N PRO A 220 1.94 -1.39 -3.43
CA PRO A 220 2.46 -1.67 -2.09
C PRO A 220 4.00 -1.80 -2.07
N TYR A 221 4.62 -2.19 -3.18
CA TYR A 221 6.10 -2.22 -3.28
C TYR A 221 6.67 -0.82 -3.35
N LEU A 222 6.07 0.09 -4.15
CA LEU A 222 6.54 1.47 -4.27
C LEU A 222 6.35 2.24 -2.96
N PHE A 223 5.18 2.10 -2.31
CA PHE A 223 4.91 2.77 -1.04
C PHE A 223 5.82 2.26 0.09
N ALA A 224 5.94 0.95 0.30
CA ALA A 224 6.82 0.40 1.33
C ALA A 224 8.29 0.76 1.11
N ALA A 225 8.75 0.79 -0.16
CA ALA A 225 10.09 1.26 -0.50
C ALA A 225 10.26 2.75 -0.20
N ALA A 226 9.32 3.61 -0.62
CA ALA A 226 9.40 5.06 -0.42
C ALA A 226 9.40 5.44 1.08
N VAL A 227 8.56 4.80 1.90
CA VAL A 227 8.56 4.98 3.37
C VAL A 227 9.91 4.56 3.98
N LEU A 228 10.45 3.41 3.57
CA LEU A 228 11.76 2.94 4.05
C LEU A 228 12.90 3.90 3.62
N LEU A 229 12.85 4.43 2.40
CA LEU A 229 13.85 5.36 1.88
C LEU A 229 13.80 6.72 2.58
N ALA A 230 12.61 7.28 2.83
CA ALA A 230 12.44 8.51 3.60
C ALA A 230 12.96 8.37 5.03
N ALA A 231 12.72 7.23 5.66
CA ALA A 231 13.25 6.92 6.97
C ALA A 231 14.79 6.76 6.96
N LEU A 232 15.36 6.08 5.97
CA LEU A 232 16.80 5.92 5.82
C LEU A 232 17.51 7.25 5.51
N ASP A 233 16.89 8.14 4.75
CA ASP A 233 17.37 9.48 4.48
C ASP A 233 17.44 10.33 5.77
N GLY A 234 16.36 10.33 6.57
CA GLY A 234 16.34 10.98 7.89
C GLY A 234 17.40 10.43 8.83
N LEU A 235 17.60 9.10 8.86
CA LEU A 235 18.69 8.46 9.60
C LEU A 235 20.09 8.88 9.12
N ALA A 236 20.29 9.01 7.80
CA ALA A 236 21.57 9.37 7.21
C ALA A 236 21.93 10.86 7.44
N LYS A 237 20.94 11.75 7.33
CA LYS A 237 21.08 13.20 7.60
C LYS A 237 21.11 13.54 9.09
N LYS A 238 20.60 12.65 9.94
CA LYS A 238 20.29 12.90 11.37
C LYS A 238 19.29 14.04 11.55
N THR A 239 18.22 14.03 10.74
CA THR A 239 17.16 15.05 10.76
C THR A 239 16.58 15.24 12.16
N GLU A 240 16.46 16.50 12.61
CA GLU A 240 15.88 16.83 13.91
C GLU A 240 14.37 16.61 13.92
N LEU A 241 13.86 15.89 14.93
CA LEU A 241 12.44 15.63 15.08
C LEU A 241 11.74 16.84 15.71
N VAL A 242 11.25 17.76 14.88
CA VAL A 242 10.53 18.96 15.32
C VAL A 242 9.10 18.68 15.81
N TRP A 243 8.54 17.52 15.47
CA TRP A 243 7.24 17.04 15.95
C TRP A 243 7.33 16.41 17.34
N LYS A 244 6.35 16.66 18.19
CA LYS A 244 6.23 16.03 19.52
C LYS A 244 5.21 14.92 19.50
N ASP A 245 5.43 13.89 20.34
CA ASP A 245 4.50 12.78 20.58
C ASP A 245 3.11 13.30 20.99
N CYS A 246 2.19 13.37 20.03
CA CYS A 246 0.88 13.96 20.23
C CYS A 246 -0.13 12.90 20.68
N LYS A 247 -0.49 12.93 21.96
CA LYS A 247 -1.48 12.03 22.58
C LYS A 247 -2.89 12.64 22.62
N LEU A 248 -3.10 13.71 21.85
CA LEU A 248 -4.36 14.45 21.72
C LEU A 248 -4.90 14.32 20.29
N PHE A 249 -6.21 14.43 20.13
CA PHE A 249 -6.86 14.43 18.82
C PHE A 249 -6.67 15.81 18.13
N PRO A 250 -5.91 15.93 17.02
CA PRO A 250 -5.56 17.23 16.43
C PRO A 250 -6.75 18.03 15.90
N HIS A 251 -7.89 17.36 15.68
CA HIS A 251 -9.15 17.98 15.28
C HIS A 251 -9.87 18.70 16.44
N LEU A 252 -9.56 18.35 17.70
CA LEU A 252 -10.05 19.05 18.91
C LEU A 252 -9.10 20.15 19.37
N MET A 253 -7.88 20.20 18.83
CA MET A 253 -6.87 21.19 19.17
C MET A 253 -7.13 22.52 18.43
N ASN A 254 -6.84 23.64 19.08
CA ASN A 254 -6.71 24.92 18.37
C ASN A 254 -5.34 25.00 17.65
N GLU A 255 -5.17 26.01 16.80
CA GLU A 255 -3.95 26.22 16.01
C GLU A 255 -2.69 26.36 16.88
N LYS A 256 -2.73 27.20 17.93
CA LYS A 256 -1.61 27.37 18.87
C LYS A 256 -1.20 26.03 19.50
N MET A 257 -2.16 25.21 19.92
CA MET A 257 -1.88 23.88 20.45
C MET A 257 -1.25 22.96 19.40
N ARG A 258 -1.67 23.00 18.12
CA ARG A 258 -1.02 22.20 17.07
C ARG A 258 0.44 22.63 16.85
N VAL A 259 0.69 23.94 16.77
CA VAL A 259 2.05 24.51 16.65
C VAL A 259 2.93 24.13 17.85
N GLU A 260 2.37 24.09 19.07
CA GLU A 260 3.10 23.62 20.27
C GLU A 260 3.56 22.16 20.19
N TYR A 261 2.97 21.33 19.33
CA TYR A 261 3.40 19.96 19.02
C TYR A 261 4.19 19.83 17.70
N GLY A 262 4.48 20.94 17.00
CA GLY A 262 5.13 20.94 15.68
C GLY A 262 4.21 20.57 14.51
N ILE A 263 2.90 20.42 14.78
CA ILE A 263 1.88 20.01 13.79
C ILE A 263 1.47 21.24 12.96
N ASN A 264 2.42 21.74 12.16
CA ASN A 264 2.29 23.00 11.42
C ASN A 264 1.65 22.81 10.03
N ASN A 265 1.81 21.63 9.43
CA ASN A 265 1.46 21.36 8.04
C ASN A 265 0.24 20.43 7.94
N SER A 266 -0.69 20.74 7.04
CA SER A 266 -1.78 19.83 6.67
C SER A 266 -1.27 18.63 5.87
N MET A 267 -2.01 17.53 5.90
CA MET A 267 -1.88 16.49 4.87
C MET A 267 -2.44 17.03 3.52
N PRO A 268 -1.93 16.58 2.35
CA PRO A 268 -2.55 16.91 1.07
C PRO A 268 -4.02 16.45 1.04
N VAL A 269 -4.94 17.33 0.65
CA VAL A 269 -6.39 17.06 0.61
C VAL A 269 -6.90 16.66 -0.78
N THR A 270 -6.05 16.73 -1.81
CA THR A 270 -6.31 16.14 -3.12
C THR A 270 -5.10 15.37 -3.66
N PHE A 271 -5.36 14.42 -4.57
CA PHE A 271 -4.29 13.69 -5.26
C PHE A 271 -3.41 14.59 -6.12
N LYS A 272 -3.94 15.75 -6.56
CA LYS A 272 -3.17 16.75 -7.32
C LYS A 272 -2.10 17.38 -6.44
N GLU A 273 -2.46 17.83 -5.23
CA GLU A 273 -1.49 18.37 -4.26
C GLU A 273 -0.39 17.37 -3.94
N ALA A 274 -0.73 16.10 -3.65
CA ALA A 274 0.28 15.08 -3.35
C ALA A 274 1.24 14.83 -4.53
N LEU A 275 0.73 14.80 -5.77
CA LEU A 275 1.57 14.69 -6.98
C LEU A 275 2.46 15.92 -7.20
N ASP A 276 2.02 17.11 -6.82
CA ASP A 276 2.83 18.32 -6.94
C ASP A 276 3.87 18.42 -5.80
N CYS A 277 3.55 17.98 -4.58
CA CYS A 277 4.56 17.74 -3.52
C CYS A 277 5.64 16.77 -4.00
N LEU A 278 5.24 15.63 -4.59
CA LEU A 278 6.18 14.65 -5.15
C LEU A 278 7.10 15.27 -6.20
N LYS A 279 6.61 16.14 -7.10
CA LYS A 279 7.45 16.80 -8.12
C LYS A 279 8.45 17.78 -7.53
N GLU A 280 8.09 18.50 -6.47
CA GLU A 280 8.96 19.48 -5.81
C GLU A 280 10.01 18.78 -4.93
N ASP A 281 9.74 17.56 -4.47
CA ASP A 281 10.63 16.75 -3.63
C ASP A 281 11.79 16.11 -4.42
N ALA A 282 12.82 16.92 -4.66
CA ALA A 282 14.05 16.49 -5.33
C ALA A 282 14.79 15.34 -4.61
N VAL A 283 14.49 15.04 -3.34
CA VAL A 283 15.11 13.94 -2.59
C VAL A 283 14.41 12.63 -2.92
N VAL A 284 13.08 12.58 -2.77
CA VAL A 284 12.25 11.41 -3.16
C VAL A 284 12.46 11.06 -4.63
N ASN A 285 12.51 12.08 -5.49
CA ASN A 285 12.71 11.92 -6.93
C ASN A 285 14.10 11.37 -7.31
N ALA A 286 15.09 11.47 -6.41
CA ALA A 286 16.43 10.90 -6.63
C ALA A 286 16.51 9.40 -6.26
N TRP A 287 15.56 8.86 -5.48
CA TRP A 287 15.56 7.44 -5.10
C TRP A 287 14.95 6.52 -6.17
N ILE A 288 14.04 7.06 -7.00
CA ILE A 288 13.29 6.30 -8.01
C ILE A 288 13.98 6.47 -9.37
N ALA A 289 14.09 5.38 -10.14
CA ALA A 289 14.63 5.45 -11.50
C ALA A 289 13.82 6.45 -12.34
N LYS A 290 14.50 7.44 -12.95
CA LYS A 290 13.88 8.59 -13.61
C LYS A 290 12.69 8.20 -14.51
N ASP A 291 12.91 7.29 -15.47
CA ASP A 291 11.89 6.87 -16.43
C ASP A 291 10.64 6.30 -15.73
N LEU A 292 10.82 5.53 -14.65
CA LEU A 292 9.72 4.95 -13.86
C LEU A 292 8.90 6.04 -13.15
N LEU A 293 9.57 7.05 -12.61
CA LEU A 293 8.93 8.20 -11.99
C LEU A 293 8.17 9.06 -13.01
N GLU A 294 8.79 9.35 -14.15
CA GLU A 294 8.15 10.10 -15.25
C GLU A 294 6.89 9.38 -15.78
N TRP A 295 6.96 8.05 -15.97
CA TRP A 295 5.79 7.25 -16.34
C TRP A 295 4.73 7.19 -15.23
N TYR A 296 5.13 7.10 -13.96
CA TYR A 296 4.21 7.11 -12.82
C TYR A 296 3.43 8.43 -12.78
N ILE A 297 4.13 9.56 -12.70
CA ILE A 297 3.51 10.90 -12.64
C ILE A 297 2.63 11.15 -13.87
N SER A 298 3.11 10.83 -15.08
CA SER A 298 2.33 11.01 -16.32
C SER A 298 1.00 10.26 -16.32
N VAL A 299 0.96 9.04 -15.79
CA VAL A 299 -0.29 8.26 -15.68
C VAL A 299 -1.16 8.79 -14.54
N LYS A 300 -0.57 9.14 -13.39
CA LYS A 300 -1.33 9.66 -12.24
C LYS A 300 -1.94 11.04 -12.48
N GLU A 301 -1.29 11.93 -13.21
CA GLU A 301 -1.91 13.19 -13.66
C GLU A 301 -3.06 12.95 -14.65
N LYS A 302 -2.96 11.94 -15.51
CA LYS A 302 -4.07 11.57 -16.40
C LYS A 302 -5.23 10.91 -15.64
N GLU A 303 -4.95 10.15 -14.57
CA GLU A 303 -5.98 9.66 -13.64
C GLU A 303 -6.68 10.83 -12.94
N VAL A 304 -5.95 11.83 -12.40
CA VAL A 304 -6.54 13.06 -11.83
C VAL A 304 -7.44 13.78 -12.85
N GLU A 305 -6.95 14.00 -14.07
CA GLU A 305 -7.70 14.71 -15.13
C GLU A 305 -8.96 13.96 -15.59
N VAL A 306 -8.99 12.63 -15.50
CA VAL A 306 -10.12 11.80 -15.90
C VAL A 306 -11.12 11.59 -14.76
N PHE A 307 -10.65 11.27 -13.56
CA PHE A 307 -11.51 11.03 -12.40
C PHE A 307 -12.09 12.34 -11.83
N GLY A 308 -11.36 13.46 -11.86
CA GLY A 308 -11.88 14.77 -11.44
C GLY A 308 -13.04 15.31 -12.30
N LYS A 309 -13.35 14.65 -13.43
CA LYS A 309 -14.50 14.95 -14.30
C LYS A 309 -15.70 14.02 -14.06
N MET A 310 -15.60 13.09 -13.11
CA MET A 310 -16.63 12.10 -12.79
C MET A 310 -17.29 12.41 -11.43
N THR A 311 -18.59 12.13 -11.33
CA THR A 311 -19.29 12.15 -10.04
C THR A 311 -18.82 11.02 -9.13
N ASP A 312 -19.05 11.16 -7.82
CA ASP A 312 -18.64 10.16 -6.81
C ASP A 312 -19.18 8.76 -7.13
N GLU A 313 -20.44 8.63 -7.58
CA GLU A 313 -21.00 7.33 -7.98
C GLU A 313 -20.34 6.79 -9.26
N GLN A 314 -20.01 7.66 -10.23
CA GLN A 314 -19.27 7.24 -11.43
C GLN A 314 -17.86 6.74 -11.08
N ARG A 315 -17.13 7.45 -10.20
CA ARG A 315 -15.80 7.02 -9.73
C ARG A 315 -15.90 5.71 -8.96
N ARG A 316 -16.81 5.63 -7.97
CA ARG A 316 -17.08 4.43 -7.19
C ARG A 316 -17.33 3.21 -8.07
N LEU A 317 -18.21 3.32 -9.08
CA LEU A 317 -18.48 2.23 -10.02
C LEU A 317 -17.23 1.84 -10.83
N ARG A 318 -16.38 2.80 -11.23
CA ARG A 318 -15.08 2.52 -11.88
C ARG A 318 -14.08 1.85 -10.95
N PHE A 319 -13.96 2.27 -9.69
CA PHE A 319 -13.06 1.59 -8.74
C PHE A 319 -13.54 0.17 -8.43
N LEU A 320 -14.85 -0.04 -8.24
CA LEU A 320 -15.42 -1.38 -8.15
C LEU A 320 -15.14 -2.19 -9.43
N GLU A 321 -15.12 -1.59 -10.62
CA GLU A 321 -14.71 -2.28 -11.85
C GLU A 321 -13.24 -2.76 -11.89
N TYR A 322 -12.37 -2.24 -11.01
CA TYR A 322 -10.95 -2.59 -10.92
C TYR A 322 -10.58 -3.43 -9.67
N PHE A 323 -11.31 -3.28 -8.56
CA PHE A 323 -11.00 -3.86 -7.24
C PHE A 323 -12.02 -4.91 -6.77
#